data_AF-A0AAD6CAQ7-F1
#
_entry.id   AF-A0AAD6CAQ7-F1
#
_cell.length_a   1.000
_cell.length_b   1.000
_cell.length_c   1.000
_cell.angle_alpha   90.00
_cell.angle_beta   90.00
_cell.angle_gamma   90.00
#
_symmetry.space_group_name_H-M   'P 1'
#
loop_
_entity.id
_entity.type
_entity.pdbx_description
1 polymer ?
#
loop_
_entity_poly.entity_id
_entity_poly.type
_entity_poly.pdbx_seq_one_letter_code
_entity_poly.pdbx_strand_id
1 'polypeptide(L)'
;MAQHYSAHHYFHHNTEYHLAICKRCEHAVKPPEIIRHLSQRKGHGVPMRVAQRVCNMIHDAWPDVVDEPSIFPTHVKQPIPALAIHKGGIKCRSCAYVCRTTESIRKHWRLEHQFSVYNHSRKPRPSEVQAGQEKREHAMQRVVCQRIFPYGLGSHYIHIRQPGPDCEPAPPPPRADIVDELIQQLEQTYIDSQPRRQTIQAARSTRRTRGSGGRSGPHIYK
;
A
#
# COMPACT_ATOMS: atom_id res chain seq x y z
N MET A 1 -21.46 33.78 -17.05
CA MET A 1 -21.03 32.53 -17.72
C MET A 1 -21.83 31.38 -17.14
N ALA A 2 -22.71 30.74 -17.92
CA ALA A 2 -23.50 29.62 -17.43
C ALA A 2 -22.58 28.41 -17.26
N GLN A 3 -22.40 27.94 -16.01
CA GLN A 3 -21.73 26.67 -15.78
C GLN A 3 -22.57 25.56 -16.42
N HIS A 4 -22.03 24.95 -17.48
CA HIS A 4 -22.61 23.75 -18.08
C HIS A 4 -22.41 22.59 -17.10
N TYR A 5 -23.34 22.42 -16.17
CA TYR A 5 -23.39 21.24 -15.31
C TYR A 5 -23.85 20.06 -16.15
N SER A 6 -22.92 19.20 -16.56
CA SER A 6 -23.21 17.93 -17.22
C SER A 6 -23.13 16.77 -16.22
N ALA A 7 -23.79 15.65 -16.51
CA ALA A 7 -23.63 14.41 -15.74
C ALA A 7 -22.16 14.00 -15.64
N HIS A 8 -21.43 14.10 -16.75
CA HIS A 8 -20.00 13.81 -16.83
C HIS A 8 -19.11 14.77 -16.00
N HIS A 9 -19.62 15.94 -15.57
CA HIS A 9 -18.86 16.81 -14.66
C HIS A 9 -18.68 16.15 -13.29
N TYR A 10 -19.72 15.50 -12.79
CA TYR A 10 -19.75 14.92 -11.44
C TYR A 10 -19.44 13.42 -11.43
N PHE A 11 -19.86 12.70 -12.47
CA PHE A 11 -19.81 11.25 -12.52
C PHE A 11 -19.03 10.74 -13.73
N HIS A 12 -18.41 9.59 -13.54
CA HIS A 12 -17.93 8.73 -14.61
C HIS A 12 -18.99 7.66 -14.87
N HIS A 13 -19.42 7.53 -16.12
CA HIS A 13 -20.33 6.48 -16.55
C HIS A 13 -19.51 5.24 -16.88
N ASN A 14 -19.73 4.17 -16.12
CA ASN A 14 -19.11 2.88 -16.36
C ASN A 14 -20.16 1.93 -16.94
N THR A 15 -20.08 1.68 -18.25
CA THR A 15 -21.01 0.82 -18.98
C THR A 15 -20.77 -0.67 -18.77
N GLU A 16 -19.57 -1.08 -18.37
CA GLU A 16 -19.25 -2.50 -18.12
C GLU A 16 -19.93 -3.02 -16.84
N TYR A 17 -19.98 -2.17 -15.81
CA TYR A 17 -20.57 -2.51 -14.51
C TYR A 17 -21.89 -1.77 -14.25
N HIS A 18 -22.37 -0.97 -15.22
CA HIS A 18 -23.62 -0.22 -15.12
C HIS A 18 -23.66 0.75 -13.93
N LEU A 19 -22.58 1.51 -13.75
CA LEU A 19 -22.38 2.37 -12.58
C LEU A 19 -22.28 3.86 -12.95
N ALA A 20 -22.86 4.70 -12.10
CA ALA A 20 -22.49 6.10 -11.97
C ALA A 20 -21.45 6.24 -10.84
N ILE A 21 -20.19 6.50 -11.19
CA ILE A 21 -19.08 6.60 -10.25
C ILE A 21 -18.77 8.07 -9.97
N CYS A 22 -18.87 8.50 -8.71
CA CYS A 22 -18.58 9.88 -8.35
C CYS A 22 -17.07 10.16 -8.52
N LYS A 23 -16.72 11.16 -9.33
CA LYS A 23 -15.31 11.50 -9.62
C LYS A 23 -14.53 12.03 -8.42
N ARG A 24 -15.23 12.59 -7.42
CA ARG A 24 -14.60 13.14 -6.21
C ARG A 24 -14.49 12.12 -5.08
N CYS A 25 -15.52 11.29 -4.90
CA CYS A 25 -15.57 10.31 -3.82
C CYS A 25 -15.04 8.94 -4.24
N GLU A 26 -14.87 8.71 -5.54
CA GLU A 26 -14.30 7.50 -6.14
C GLU A 26 -15.05 6.21 -5.73
N HIS A 27 -16.37 6.33 -5.57
CA HIS A 27 -17.27 5.21 -5.34
C HIS A 27 -18.52 5.37 -6.20
N ALA A 28 -19.19 4.25 -6.49
CA ALA A 28 -20.47 4.27 -7.18
C ALA A 28 -21.57 4.88 -6.28
N VAL A 29 -22.52 5.54 -6.91
CA VAL A 29 -23.71 6.12 -6.28
C VAL A 29 -24.92 5.61 -7.03
N LYS A 30 -25.88 5.02 -6.30
CA LYS A 30 -27.10 4.51 -6.90
C LYS A 30 -27.97 5.68 -7.37
N PRO A 31 -28.72 5.56 -8.47
CA PRO A 31 -29.59 6.64 -8.95
C PRO A 31 -30.47 7.31 -7.87
N PRO A 32 -31.13 6.56 -6.96
CA PRO A 32 -31.96 7.17 -5.92
C PRO A 32 -31.15 7.99 -4.91
N GLU A 33 -29.83 7.78 -4.84
CA GLU A 33 -28.94 8.44 -3.91
C GLU A 33 -28.21 9.65 -4.51
N ILE A 34 -28.27 9.86 -5.83
CA ILE A 34 -27.50 10.92 -6.54
C ILE A 34 -27.81 12.30 -5.97
N ILE A 35 -29.09 12.63 -5.82
CA ILE A 35 -29.53 13.95 -5.33
C ILE A 35 -29.01 14.17 -3.90
N ARG A 36 -29.20 13.18 -3.03
CA ARG A 36 -28.73 13.22 -1.63
C ARG A 36 -27.21 13.32 -1.56
N HIS A 37 -26.49 12.55 -2.38
CA HIS A 37 -25.03 12.53 -2.43
C HIS A 37 -24.46 13.90 -2.84
N LEU A 38 -24.97 14.48 -3.92
CA LEU A 38 -24.51 15.79 -4.41
C LEU A 38 -24.91 16.94 -3.48
N SER A 39 -26.12 16.92 -2.91
CA SER A 39 -26.59 17.99 -2.03
C SER A 39 -25.95 17.99 -0.64
N GLN A 40 -25.34 16.88 -0.24
CA GLN A 40 -24.72 16.76 1.08
C GLN A 40 -23.55 17.76 1.25
N ARG A 41 -23.67 18.67 2.22
CA ARG A 41 -22.68 19.74 2.48
C ARG A 41 -21.27 19.22 2.76
N LYS A 42 -21.14 18.10 3.46
CA LYS A 42 -19.84 17.49 3.78
C LYS A 42 -19.15 16.82 2.58
N GLY A 43 -19.92 16.51 1.53
CA GLY A 43 -19.42 15.84 0.33
C GLY A 43 -19.18 16.85 -0.79
N HIS A 44 -20.26 17.37 -1.36
CA HIS A 44 -20.20 18.26 -2.53
C HIS A 44 -20.88 19.61 -2.32
N GLY A 45 -21.95 19.69 -1.52
CA GLY A 45 -22.68 20.94 -1.27
C GLY A 45 -23.32 21.55 -2.52
N VAL A 46 -23.66 20.72 -3.51
CA VAL A 46 -24.31 21.18 -4.75
C VAL A 46 -25.74 21.62 -4.45
N PRO A 47 -26.20 22.77 -4.98
CA PRO A 47 -27.59 23.19 -4.80
C PRO A 47 -28.57 22.13 -5.30
N MET A 48 -29.66 21.90 -4.57
CA MET A 48 -30.65 20.85 -4.85
C MET A 48 -31.16 20.88 -6.31
N ARG A 49 -31.43 22.07 -6.86
CA ARG A 49 -31.87 22.24 -8.25
C ARG A 49 -30.84 21.75 -9.28
N VAL A 50 -29.55 21.94 -8.99
CA VAL A 50 -28.46 21.44 -9.84
C VAL A 50 -28.33 19.92 -9.68
N ALA A 51 -28.41 19.40 -8.45
CA ALA A 51 -28.37 17.96 -8.19
C ALA A 51 -29.52 17.21 -8.89
N GLN A 52 -30.74 17.76 -8.86
CA GLN A 52 -31.89 17.20 -9.59
C GLN A 52 -31.65 17.20 -11.09
N ARG A 53 -31.13 18.30 -11.65
CA ARG A 53 -30.82 18.37 -13.08
C ARG A 53 -29.79 17.32 -13.48
N VAL A 54 -28.74 17.13 -12.69
CA VAL A 54 -27.73 16.09 -12.92
C VAL A 54 -28.34 14.69 -12.84
N CYS A 55 -29.21 14.44 -11.86
CA CYS A 55 -29.92 13.17 -11.73
C CYS A 55 -30.77 12.86 -12.96
N ASN A 56 -31.54 13.84 -13.45
CA ASN A 56 -32.36 13.67 -14.66
C ASN A 56 -31.47 13.41 -15.89
N MET A 57 -30.38 14.14 -16.06
CA MET A 57 -29.43 13.89 -17.15
C MET A 57 -28.83 12.48 -17.10
N ILE A 58 -28.55 11.95 -15.91
CA ILE A 58 -28.06 10.57 -15.75
C ILE A 58 -29.15 9.58 -16.14
N HIS A 59 -30.39 9.79 -15.70
CA HIS A 59 -31.52 8.94 -16.05
C HIS A 59 -31.78 8.92 -17.58
N ASP A 60 -31.70 10.09 -18.23
CA ASP A 60 -31.98 10.22 -19.67
C ASP A 60 -30.83 9.69 -20.54
N ALA A 61 -29.57 9.93 -20.13
CA ALA A 61 -28.40 9.62 -20.94
C ALA A 61 -27.80 8.23 -20.66
N TRP A 62 -27.96 7.70 -19.43
CA TRP A 62 -27.31 6.46 -18.97
C TRP A 62 -28.37 5.44 -18.52
N PRO A 63 -29.23 4.95 -19.44
CA PRO A 63 -30.36 4.07 -19.10
C PRO A 63 -29.93 2.70 -18.55
N ASP A 64 -28.65 2.34 -18.71
CA ASP A 64 -28.09 1.11 -18.19
C ASP A 64 -27.74 1.19 -16.70
N VAL A 65 -27.63 2.39 -16.10
CA VAL A 65 -27.34 2.53 -14.67
C VAL A 65 -28.58 2.19 -13.84
N VAL A 66 -28.53 1.04 -13.15
CA VAL A 66 -29.65 0.49 -12.38
C VAL A 66 -29.61 0.84 -10.89
N ASP A 67 -30.79 0.87 -10.27
CA ASP A 67 -30.98 1.11 -8.83
C ASP A 67 -30.40 -0.03 -7.98
N GLU A 68 -30.66 -1.26 -8.39
CA GLU A 68 -30.16 -2.46 -7.73
C GLU A 68 -29.19 -3.20 -8.64
N PRO A 69 -27.89 -3.12 -8.34
CA PRO A 69 -26.92 -3.85 -9.13
C PRO A 69 -27.00 -5.34 -8.87
N SER A 70 -26.78 -6.12 -9.92
CA SER A 70 -26.54 -7.56 -9.83
C SER A 70 -25.33 -7.88 -8.94
N ILE A 71 -25.16 -9.16 -8.59
CA ILE A 71 -24.02 -9.63 -7.81
C ILE A 71 -22.72 -9.28 -8.55
N PHE A 72 -21.94 -8.33 -8.01
CA PHE A 72 -20.64 -7.98 -8.58
C PHE A 72 -19.59 -9.06 -8.36
N PRO A 73 -18.59 -9.16 -9.25
CA PRO A 73 -17.51 -10.11 -9.07
C PRO A 73 -16.74 -9.83 -7.76
N THR A 74 -16.14 -10.88 -7.21
CA THR A 74 -15.25 -10.80 -6.05
C THR A 74 -13.83 -10.41 -6.44
N HIS A 75 -13.51 -10.48 -7.73
CA HIS A 75 -12.21 -10.11 -8.28
C HIS A 75 -12.34 -9.61 -9.72
N VAL A 76 -11.42 -8.72 -10.12
CA VAL A 76 -11.27 -8.21 -11.48
C VAL A 76 -9.82 -8.34 -11.93
N LYS A 77 -9.60 -8.43 -13.25
CA LYS A 77 -8.24 -8.49 -13.79
C LYS A 77 -7.53 -7.15 -13.61
N GLN A 78 -8.16 -6.07 -14.05
CA GLN A 78 -7.66 -4.70 -13.97
C GLN A 78 -8.55 -3.84 -13.07
N PRO A 79 -8.06 -2.71 -12.53
CA PRO A 79 -8.89 -1.78 -11.77
C PRO A 79 -10.10 -1.29 -12.58
N ILE A 80 -11.26 -1.24 -11.94
CA ILE A 80 -12.45 -0.59 -12.48
C ILE A 80 -12.16 0.92 -12.54
N PRO A 81 -12.28 1.58 -13.70
CA PRO A 81 -11.99 3.01 -13.83
C PRO A 81 -12.80 3.87 -12.88
N ALA A 82 -12.17 4.95 -12.37
CA ALA A 82 -12.74 5.94 -11.44
C ALA A 82 -13.11 5.44 -10.03
N LEU A 83 -12.96 4.16 -9.70
CA LEU A 83 -13.10 3.66 -8.33
C LEU A 83 -11.79 3.78 -7.54
N ALA A 84 -11.90 4.09 -6.25
CA ALA A 84 -10.77 4.25 -5.34
C ALA A 84 -9.97 2.96 -5.23
N ILE A 85 -8.68 3.02 -5.56
CA ILE A 85 -7.77 1.89 -5.39
C ILE A 85 -7.24 1.90 -3.96
N HIS A 86 -7.44 0.80 -3.25
CA HIS A 86 -6.97 0.62 -1.89
C HIS A 86 -5.78 -0.34 -1.84
N LYS A 87 -4.61 0.21 -1.47
CA LYS A 87 -3.44 -0.60 -1.09
C LYS A 87 -3.67 -1.22 0.29
N GLY A 88 -3.15 -2.44 0.50
CA GLY A 88 -3.20 -3.11 1.81
C GLY A 88 -4.51 -3.82 2.14
N GLY A 89 -5.31 -4.16 1.13
CA GLY A 89 -6.43 -5.09 1.28
C GLY A 89 -5.98 -6.45 1.83
N ILE A 90 -6.91 -7.15 2.48
CA ILE A 90 -6.71 -8.46 3.09
C ILE A 90 -7.72 -9.41 2.47
N LYS A 91 -7.22 -10.39 1.71
CA LYS A 91 -8.00 -11.48 1.13
C LYS A 91 -7.86 -12.72 2.00
N CYS A 92 -8.97 -13.41 2.25
CA CYS A 92 -8.95 -14.75 2.86
C CYS A 92 -8.29 -15.74 1.90
N ARG A 93 -7.45 -16.66 2.38
CA ARG A 93 -6.92 -17.73 1.51
C ARG A 93 -7.92 -18.85 1.26
N SER A 94 -8.86 -19.07 2.17
CA SER A 94 -9.86 -20.15 2.09
C SER A 94 -11.06 -19.81 1.21
N CYS A 95 -11.29 -18.54 0.87
CA CYS A 95 -12.40 -18.12 0.02
C CYS A 95 -12.14 -16.79 -0.70
N ALA A 96 -13.13 -16.26 -1.43
CA ALA A 96 -12.99 -15.02 -2.19
C ALA A 96 -13.22 -13.72 -1.36
N TYR A 97 -13.43 -13.81 -0.05
CA TYR A 97 -13.70 -12.66 0.80
C TYR A 97 -12.50 -11.70 0.88
N VAL A 98 -12.77 -10.41 0.73
CA VAL A 98 -11.80 -9.32 0.83
C VAL A 98 -12.30 -8.27 1.82
N CYS A 99 -11.39 -7.76 2.64
CA CYS A 99 -11.65 -6.64 3.53
C CYS A 99 -10.40 -5.76 3.67
N ARG A 100 -10.45 -4.73 4.52
CA ARG A 100 -9.33 -3.81 4.74
C ARG A 100 -8.79 -3.79 6.16
N THR A 101 -9.47 -4.46 7.11
CA THR A 101 -9.06 -4.42 8.52
C THR A 101 -8.80 -5.82 9.05
N THR A 102 -7.85 -5.92 9.98
CA THR A 102 -7.57 -7.19 10.67
C THR A 102 -8.75 -7.67 11.51
N GLU A 103 -9.61 -6.75 11.96
CA GLU A 103 -10.80 -7.12 12.72
C GLU A 103 -11.85 -7.77 11.82
N SER A 104 -12.08 -7.20 10.63
CA SER A 104 -13.00 -7.76 9.63
C SER A 104 -12.58 -9.18 9.21
N ILE A 105 -11.29 -9.41 8.92
CA ILE A 105 -10.83 -10.75 8.51
C ILE A 105 -10.92 -11.77 9.66
N ARG A 106 -10.63 -11.37 10.90
CA ARG A 106 -10.77 -12.26 12.08
C ARG A 106 -12.23 -12.62 12.34
N LYS A 107 -13.15 -11.65 12.20
CA LYS A 107 -14.58 -11.91 12.30
C LYS A 107 -15.02 -12.89 11.21
N HIS A 108 -14.61 -12.65 9.97
CA HIS A 108 -14.90 -13.53 8.84
C HIS A 108 -14.39 -14.96 9.08
N TRP A 109 -13.13 -15.13 9.49
CA TRP A 109 -12.56 -16.45 9.80
C TRP A 109 -13.35 -17.22 10.85
N ARG A 110 -13.78 -16.55 11.92
CA ARG A 110 -14.56 -17.19 12.98
C ARG A 110 -15.94 -17.64 12.50
N LEU A 111 -16.62 -16.79 11.73
CA LEU A 111 -18.00 -17.04 11.29
C LEU A 111 -18.07 -18.03 10.13
N GLU A 112 -17.20 -17.88 9.13
CA GLU A 112 -17.29 -18.64 7.87
C GLU A 112 -16.39 -19.88 7.85
N HIS A 113 -15.34 -19.91 8.66
CA HIS A 113 -14.31 -20.97 8.61
C HIS A 113 -14.03 -21.59 9.97
N GLN A 114 -14.71 -21.15 11.03
CA GLN A 114 -14.46 -21.56 12.42
C GLN A 114 -12.97 -21.48 12.80
N PHE A 115 -12.24 -20.59 12.14
CA PHE A 115 -10.79 -20.45 12.28
C PHE A 115 -10.47 -19.31 13.25
N SER A 116 -9.52 -19.57 14.14
CA SER A 116 -8.90 -18.55 14.98
C SER A 116 -7.40 -18.76 15.03
N VAL A 117 -6.67 -17.65 15.09
CA VAL A 117 -5.21 -17.64 15.22
C VAL A 117 -4.79 -18.17 16.59
N TYR A 118 -5.56 -17.82 17.62
CA TYR A 118 -5.37 -18.28 18.99
C TYR A 118 -6.65 -18.97 19.46
N ASN A 119 -6.51 -20.12 20.11
CA ASN A 119 -7.65 -20.93 20.57
C ASN A 119 -8.23 -20.41 21.90
N HIS A 120 -7.89 -19.20 22.31
CA HIS A 120 -8.33 -18.60 23.57
C HIS A 120 -8.48 -17.08 23.47
N SER A 121 -9.28 -16.49 24.36
CA SER A 121 -9.51 -15.05 24.44
C SER A 121 -8.43 -14.26 25.19
N ARG A 122 -7.49 -14.94 25.85
CA ARG A 122 -6.39 -14.29 26.59
C ARG A 122 -5.37 -13.67 25.64
N LYS A 123 -4.67 -12.63 26.11
CA LYS A 123 -3.55 -12.02 25.39
C LYS A 123 -2.47 -13.10 25.13
N PRO A 124 -1.96 -13.22 23.90
CA PRO A 124 -0.94 -14.21 23.58
C PRO A 124 0.33 -13.96 24.39
N ARG A 125 0.97 -15.04 24.82
CA ARG A 125 2.29 -15.00 25.45
C ARG A 125 3.34 -14.60 24.41
N PRO A 126 4.48 -13.99 24.81
CA PRO A 126 5.56 -13.67 23.87
C PRO A 126 6.00 -14.86 23.01
N SER A 127 6.03 -16.07 23.58
CA SER A 127 6.35 -17.33 22.89
C SER A 127 5.35 -17.72 21.81
N GLU A 128 4.10 -17.22 21.86
CA GLU A 128 3.03 -17.56 20.92
C GLU A 128 2.89 -16.51 19.80
N VAL A 129 3.51 -15.34 19.95
CA VAL A 129 3.35 -14.21 19.02
C VAL A 129 3.83 -14.59 17.62
N GLN A 130 5.02 -15.20 17.51
CA GLN A 130 5.62 -15.57 16.24
C GLN A 130 4.76 -16.60 15.50
N ALA A 131 4.41 -17.72 16.14
CA ALA A 131 3.54 -18.74 15.57
C ALA A 131 2.15 -18.17 15.21
N GLY A 132 1.63 -17.23 15.99
CA GLY A 132 0.39 -16.53 15.69
C GLY A 132 0.48 -15.61 14.48
N GLN A 133 1.62 -14.94 14.26
CA GLN A 133 1.88 -14.15 13.06
C GLN A 133 1.96 -15.04 11.82
N GLU A 134 2.73 -16.13 11.88
CA GLU A 134 2.86 -17.09 10.79
C GLU A 134 1.50 -17.69 10.41
N LYS A 135 0.69 -18.14 11.38
CA LYS A 135 -0.68 -18.63 11.12
C LYS A 135 -1.55 -17.59 10.43
N ARG A 136 -1.44 -16.30 10.80
CA ARG A 136 -2.17 -15.22 10.13
C ARG A 136 -1.73 -15.05 8.69
N GLU A 137 -0.43 -15.01 8.46
CA GLU A 137 0.15 -14.84 7.12
C GLU A 137 -0.18 -16.01 6.17
N HIS A 138 -0.29 -17.22 6.72
CA HIS A 138 -0.75 -18.40 5.98
C HIS A 138 -2.26 -18.34 5.68
N ALA A 139 -3.08 -17.75 6.56
CA ALA A 139 -4.53 -17.70 6.39
C ALA A 139 -5.01 -16.49 5.55
N MET A 140 -4.17 -15.48 5.34
CA MET A 140 -4.50 -14.30 4.52
C MET A 140 -3.51 -14.05 3.38
N GLN A 141 -3.95 -13.21 2.45
CA GLN A 141 -3.11 -12.65 1.40
C GLN A 141 -3.29 -11.13 1.39
N ARG A 142 -2.18 -10.39 1.33
CA ARG A 142 -2.23 -8.93 1.07
C ARG A 142 -2.53 -8.71 -0.40
N VAL A 143 -3.50 -7.84 -0.68
CA VAL A 143 -3.98 -7.58 -2.04
C VAL A 143 -4.25 -6.09 -2.24
N VAL A 144 -4.28 -5.66 -3.50
CA VAL A 144 -4.89 -4.39 -3.88
C VAL A 144 -6.38 -4.63 -4.15
N CYS A 145 -7.24 -3.74 -3.68
CA CYS A 145 -8.68 -3.91 -3.85
C CYS A 145 -9.42 -2.60 -4.13
N GLN A 146 -10.61 -2.72 -4.68
CA GLN A 146 -11.58 -1.64 -4.88
C GLN A 146 -12.87 -1.96 -4.12
N ARG A 147 -13.73 -0.96 -3.95
CA ARG A 147 -15.08 -1.14 -3.43
C ARG A 147 -16.02 -0.32 -4.28
N ILE A 148 -17.11 -0.93 -4.73
CA ILE A 148 -18.08 -0.27 -5.59
C ILE A 148 -18.94 0.70 -4.77
N PHE A 149 -19.71 0.15 -3.81
CA PHE A 149 -20.58 0.95 -2.93
C PHE A 149 -19.99 1.04 -1.53
N PRO A 150 -20.08 2.21 -0.86
CA PRO A 150 -19.59 2.37 0.50
C PRO A 150 -20.47 1.67 1.55
N TYR A 151 -21.75 1.40 1.26
CA TYR A 151 -22.71 0.76 2.16
C TYR A 151 -23.79 -0.01 1.37
N GLY A 152 -24.54 -0.88 2.05
CA GLY A 152 -25.71 -1.57 1.50
C GLY A 152 -25.42 -2.78 0.61
N LEU A 153 -26.41 -3.20 -0.19
CA LEU A 153 -26.25 -4.30 -1.14
C LEU A 153 -25.22 -3.96 -2.21
N GLY A 154 -24.34 -4.91 -2.54
CA GLY A 154 -23.23 -4.74 -3.49
C GLY A 154 -21.99 -4.04 -2.91
N SER A 155 -22.01 -3.71 -1.61
CA SER A 155 -20.88 -3.09 -0.91
C SER A 155 -19.89 -4.16 -0.40
N HIS A 156 -19.21 -4.85 -1.29
CA HIS A 156 -18.06 -5.69 -0.96
C HIS A 156 -16.78 -5.18 -1.62
N TYR A 157 -15.63 -5.60 -1.08
CA TYR A 157 -14.34 -5.33 -1.69
C TYR A 157 -14.06 -6.35 -2.79
N ILE A 158 -13.45 -5.87 -3.88
CA ILE A 158 -13.11 -6.61 -5.07
C ILE A 158 -11.59 -6.66 -5.18
N HIS A 159 -11.03 -7.85 -5.27
CA HIS A 159 -9.59 -8.03 -5.46
C HIS A 159 -9.18 -7.65 -6.89
N ILE A 160 -8.17 -6.80 -7.04
CA ILE A 160 -7.57 -6.48 -8.35
C ILE A 160 -6.34 -7.37 -8.56
N ARG A 161 -6.36 -8.23 -9.58
CA ARG A 161 -5.27 -9.18 -9.85
C ARG A 161 -4.03 -8.51 -10.47
N GLN A 162 -4.24 -7.48 -11.29
CA GLN A 162 -3.17 -6.75 -11.98
C GLN A 162 -3.40 -5.24 -11.77
N PRO A 163 -3.04 -4.71 -10.60
CA PRO A 163 -3.34 -3.32 -10.25
C PRO A 163 -2.52 -2.29 -11.03
N GLY A 164 -1.47 -2.71 -11.74
CA GLY A 164 -0.54 -1.83 -12.45
C GLY A 164 0.62 -1.34 -11.56
N PRO A 165 1.72 -0.85 -12.16
CA PRO A 165 2.96 -0.53 -11.46
C PRO A 165 2.80 0.58 -10.40
N ASP A 166 1.94 1.57 -10.65
CA ASP A 166 1.71 2.68 -9.72
C ASP A 166 0.89 2.26 -8.47
N CYS A 167 0.20 1.13 -8.56
CA CYS A 167 -0.71 0.65 -7.53
C CYS A 167 -0.11 -0.48 -6.68
N GLU A 168 0.99 -1.09 -7.12
CA GLU A 168 1.75 -1.99 -6.27
C GLU A 168 2.28 -1.21 -5.05
N PRO A 169 2.13 -1.75 -3.83
CA PRO A 169 2.94 -1.27 -2.71
C PRO A 169 4.40 -1.57 -3.05
N ALA A 170 5.31 -0.62 -2.78
CA ALA A 170 6.75 -0.88 -2.91
C ALA A 170 7.08 -2.22 -2.22
N PRO A 171 7.95 -3.06 -2.81
CA PRO A 171 8.36 -4.28 -2.15
C PRO A 171 8.78 -3.92 -0.71
N PRO A 172 8.38 -4.72 0.30
CA PRO A 172 8.79 -4.44 1.67
C PRO A 172 10.31 -4.22 1.65
N PRO A 173 10.83 -3.23 2.41
CA PRO A 173 12.26 -3.01 2.45
C PRO A 173 12.94 -4.36 2.74
N PRO A 174 14.01 -4.70 2.01
CA PRO A 174 14.74 -5.93 2.28
C PRO A 174 15.04 -5.99 3.77
N ARG A 175 14.90 -7.20 4.35
CA ARG A 175 15.18 -7.36 5.78
C ARG A 175 16.63 -6.92 6.04
N ALA A 176 16.88 -6.32 7.19
CA ALA A 176 18.19 -5.72 7.51
C ALA A 176 19.34 -6.75 7.35
N ASP A 177 19.09 -8.01 7.71
CA ASP A 177 20.01 -9.14 7.52
C ASP A 177 20.40 -9.34 6.05
N ILE A 178 19.47 -9.19 5.11
CA ILE A 178 19.73 -9.33 3.67
C ILE A 178 20.56 -8.14 3.16
N VAL A 179 20.31 -6.94 3.69
CA VAL A 179 21.07 -5.73 3.33
C VAL A 179 22.51 -5.83 3.83
N ASP A 180 22.70 -6.27 5.07
CA ASP A 180 24.02 -6.44 5.67
C ASP A 180 24.83 -7.50 4.91
N GLU A 181 24.21 -8.64 4.56
CA GLU A 181 24.86 -9.70 3.78
C GLU A 181 25.29 -9.22 2.38
N LEU A 182 24.45 -8.43 1.70
CA LEU A 182 24.78 -7.82 0.40
C LEU A 182 25.92 -6.80 0.48
N ILE A 183 25.94 -5.98 1.52
CA ILE A 183 27.04 -5.04 1.77
C ILE A 183 28.35 -5.82 1.96
N GLN A 184 28.32 -6.88 2.76
CA GLN A 184 29.49 -7.69 3.05
C GLN A 184 30.02 -8.40 1.80
N GLN A 185 29.14 -8.88 0.92
CA GLN A 185 29.52 -9.45 -0.38
C GLN A 185 30.15 -8.42 -1.31
N LEU A 186 29.62 -7.19 -1.35
CA LEU A 186 30.20 -6.10 -2.14
C LEU A 186 31.59 -5.68 -1.62
N GLU A 187 31.77 -5.63 -0.31
CA GLU A 187 33.08 -5.36 0.29
C GLU A 187 34.09 -6.47 -0.02
N GLN A 188 33.68 -7.74 0.07
CA GLN A 188 34.55 -8.87 -0.22
C GLN A 188 34.99 -8.90 -1.69
N THR A 189 34.06 -8.67 -2.62
CA THR A 189 34.36 -8.58 -4.06
C THR A 189 35.26 -7.39 -4.39
N TYR A 190 35.12 -6.27 -3.68
CA TYR A 190 36.02 -5.13 -3.81
C TYR A 190 37.44 -5.44 -3.31
N ILE A 191 37.58 -6.14 -2.19
CA ILE A 191 38.87 -6.55 -1.64
C ILE A 191 39.58 -7.55 -2.57
N ASP A 192 38.85 -8.54 -3.07
CA ASP A 192 39.40 -9.60 -3.93
C ASP A 192 39.82 -9.08 -5.31
N SER A 193 39.21 -7.98 -5.79
CA SER A 193 39.57 -7.35 -7.06
C SER A 193 40.76 -6.38 -6.96
N GLN A 194 41.30 -6.12 -5.77
CA GLN A 194 42.53 -5.33 -5.64
C GLN A 194 43.78 -6.17 -5.97
N PRO A 195 44.61 -5.75 -6.95
CA PRO A 195 45.85 -6.46 -7.26
C PRO A 195 46.83 -6.36 -6.08
N ARG A 196 47.39 -7.51 -5.66
CA ARG A 196 48.46 -7.56 -4.64
C ARG A 196 49.65 -6.74 -5.11
N ARG A 197 49.84 -5.55 -4.54
CA ARG A 197 51.07 -4.74 -4.72
C ARG A 197 52.26 -5.53 -4.18
N GLN A 198 53.08 -6.06 -5.08
CA GLN A 198 54.42 -6.54 -4.73
C GLN A 198 55.31 -5.32 -4.44
N THR A 199 55.87 -5.27 -3.23
CA THR A 199 56.79 -4.22 -2.80
C THR A 199 58.15 -4.42 -3.44
N ILE A 200 58.52 -3.56 -4.40
CA ILE A 200 59.89 -3.47 -4.89
C ILE A 200 60.73 -2.79 -3.81
N GLN A 201 61.62 -3.55 -3.15
CA GLN A 201 62.61 -3.01 -2.22
C GLN A 201 63.72 -2.28 -2.99
N ALA A 202 63.80 -0.97 -2.85
CA ALA A 202 64.97 -0.19 -3.26
C ALA A 202 65.91 -0.01 -2.06
N ALA A 203 67.08 -0.64 -2.11
CA ALA A 203 68.17 -0.42 -1.17
C ALA A 203 68.68 1.01 -1.26
N ARG A 204 68.92 1.67 -0.12
CA ARG A 204 69.74 2.89 -0.06
C ARG A 204 70.70 2.88 1.11
N SER A 205 71.96 3.07 0.73
CA SER A 205 73.20 3.01 1.51
C SER A 205 73.25 4.01 2.65
N THR A 206 73.82 3.56 3.76
CA THR A 206 74.16 4.35 4.94
C THR A 206 75.35 5.29 4.66
N ARG A 207 75.23 6.58 5.01
CA ARG A 207 76.39 7.41 5.34
C ARG A 207 76.15 8.18 6.63
N ARG A 208 76.94 7.77 7.62
CA ARG A 208 77.16 8.34 8.95
C ARG A 208 77.90 9.67 8.83
N THR A 209 77.43 10.72 9.49
CA THR A 209 78.28 11.68 10.23
C THR A 209 77.43 12.37 11.30
N ARG A 210 77.84 12.31 12.57
CA ARG A 210 77.37 13.24 13.61
C ARG A 210 78.48 13.45 14.63
N GLY A 211 79.01 14.67 14.64
CA GLY A 211 80.00 15.15 15.60
C GLY A 211 79.37 15.63 16.91
N SER A 212 80.00 15.20 18.00
CA SER A 212 80.45 15.95 19.18
C SER A 212 79.71 17.18 19.74
N GLY A 213 79.48 17.13 21.06
CA GLY A 213 79.45 18.27 22.01
C GLY A 213 78.12 18.37 22.79
N GLY A 214 77.99 18.26 24.12
CA GLY A 214 78.97 18.12 25.21
C GLY A 214 78.89 19.30 26.22
N ARG A 215 77.97 19.22 27.21
CA ARG A 215 77.91 19.85 28.56
C ARG A 215 78.12 21.38 28.68
N SER A 216 77.34 22.13 29.46
CA SER A 216 77.37 22.20 30.94
C SER A 216 76.42 23.34 31.37
N GLY A 217 75.62 23.20 32.43
CA GLY A 217 75.98 23.63 33.78
C GLY A 217 74.82 24.45 34.42
N PRO A 218 74.77 24.61 35.76
CA PRO A 218 73.52 24.48 36.52
C PRO A 218 73.12 25.67 37.42
N HIS A 219 71.94 25.50 38.06
CA HIS A 219 71.62 25.83 39.46
C HIS A 219 71.25 27.27 39.89
N ILE A 220 70.37 27.34 40.92
CA ILE A 220 70.10 28.42 41.91
C ILE A 220 68.76 29.18 41.71
N TYR A 221 67.84 29.46 42.66
CA TYR A 221 67.60 29.20 44.10
C TYR A 221 66.06 29.23 44.31
N LYS A 222 65.50 28.34 45.15
CA LYS A 222 64.70 28.62 46.36
C LYS A 222 63.98 27.36 46.84
#